data_AF-A0A1A8DF95-F1
#
_entry.id   AF-A0A1A8DF95-F1
#
_cell.length_a   1.000
_cell.length_b   1.000
_cell.length_c   1.000
_cell.angle_alpha   90.00
_cell.angle_beta   90.00
_cell.angle_gamma   90.00
#
_symmetry.space_group_name_H-M   'P 1'
#
loop_
_entity.id
_entity.type
_entity.pdbx_description
1 polymer ?
#
loop_
_entity_poly.entity_id
_entity_poly.type
_entity_poly.pdbx_seq_one_letter_code
_entity_poly.pdbx_strand_id
1 'polypeptide(L)'
;MSRNNPHKDSQTPDAKKSISLPVSRVRLIMKSSPDVSSINQDALFLTTKATELFVQNLALSSFNNGSGKDSNTLEYSDLAKTTEENETFHFLTDILPKKILARDYLKTLEQMQEEEEEEADL
;
A
#
# COMPACT_ATOMS: atom_id res chain seq x y z
N MET A 1 -35.80 38.97 -34.67
CA MET A 1 -36.75 37.92 -34.24
C MET A 1 -35.95 36.63 -34.12
N SER A 2 -35.55 36.23 -32.92
CA SER A 2 -36.22 35.23 -32.05
C SER A 2 -36.24 33.78 -32.60
N ARG A 3 -35.53 32.90 -31.85
CA ARG A 3 -35.78 31.46 -31.55
C ARG A 3 -35.38 30.44 -32.65
N ASN A 4 -34.86 29.24 -32.37
CA ASN A 4 -34.66 28.47 -31.13
C ASN A 4 -33.62 27.33 -31.34
N ASN A 5 -32.95 26.92 -30.26
CA ASN A 5 -32.04 25.77 -30.08
C ASN A 5 -32.81 24.41 -30.10
N PRO A 6 -32.19 23.21 -30.16
CA PRO A 6 -31.55 22.64 -28.96
C PRO A 6 -30.30 21.74 -29.15
N HIS A 7 -29.44 21.80 -28.13
CA HIS A 7 -28.58 20.75 -27.57
C HIS A 7 -28.00 19.66 -28.49
N LYS A 8 -26.70 19.79 -28.79
CA LYS A 8 -25.84 18.65 -29.12
C LYS A 8 -25.23 18.16 -27.81
N ASP A 9 -25.69 17.01 -27.34
CA ASP A 9 -25.15 16.32 -26.17
C ASP A 9 -23.62 16.16 -26.32
N SER A 10 -22.88 16.84 -25.45
CA SER A 10 -21.46 16.62 -25.25
C SER A 10 -21.29 15.28 -24.52
N GLN A 11 -21.33 14.19 -25.27
CA GLN A 11 -20.95 12.88 -24.79
C GLN A 11 -19.43 12.89 -24.56
N THR A 12 -19.01 13.13 -23.32
CA THR A 12 -17.61 13.06 -22.90
C THR A 12 -17.17 11.58 -22.82
N PRO A 13 -16.25 11.10 -23.67
CA PRO A 13 -15.80 9.70 -23.64
C PRO A 13 -14.60 9.46 -22.72
N ASP A 14 -14.15 10.43 -21.93
CA ASP A 14 -12.81 10.41 -21.32
C ASP A 14 -12.70 9.80 -19.91
N ALA A 15 -13.81 9.45 -19.25
CA ALA A 15 -13.74 8.83 -17.92
C ALA A 15 -13.10 7.42 -17.94
N LYS A 16 -13.17 6.70 -19.08
CA LYS A 16 -12.58 5.36 -19.23
C LYS A 16 -11.05 5.37 -19.36
N LYS A 17 -10.43 6.52 -19.64
CA LYS A 17 -8.96 6.68 -19.62
C LYS A 17 -8.41 6.98 -18.23
N SER A 18 -9.27 7.19 -17.23
CA SER A 18 -8.81 7.67 -15.93
C SER A 18 -8.03 6.60 -15.16
N ILE A 19 -8.39 5.31 -15.25
CA ILE A 19 -7.81 4.19 -14.48
C ILE A 19 -6.76 3.43 -15.30
N SER A 20 -5.62 3.12 -14.68
CA SER A 20 -4.52 2.32 -15.23
C SER A 20 -4.55 0.86 -14.75
N LEU A 21 -5.07 0.58 -13.55
CA LEU A 21 -5.17 -0.79 -13.03
C LEU A 21 -6.30 -1.59 -13.72
N PRO A 22 -6.09 -2.90 -13.97
CA PRO A 22 -7.11 -3.75 -14.56
C PRO A 22 -8.29 -3.95 -13.59
N VAL A 23 -9.40 -3.25 -13.87
CA VAL A 23 -10.63 -3.26 -13.06
C VAL A 23 -11.15 -4.67 -12.77
N SER A 24 -10.99 -5.61 -13.70
CA SER A 24 -11.38 -7.01 -13.50
C SER A 24 -10.59 -7.71 -12.39
N ARG A 25 -9.30 -7.38 -12.21
CA ARG A 25 -8.47 -7.92 -11.13
C ARG A 25 -8.77 -7.30 -9.79
N VAL A 26 -9.02 -5.99 -9.76
CA VAL A 26 -9.48 -5.33 -8.54
C VAL A 26 -10.80 -5.95 -8.08
N ARG A 27 -11.76 -6.16 -9.00
CA ARG A 27 -13.03 -6.84 -8.68
C ARG A 27 -12.81 -8.26 -8.13
N LEU A 28 -11.90 -9.02 -8.73
CA LEU A 28 -11.59 -10.38 -8.28
C LEU A 28 -11.03 -10.39 -6.85
N ILE A 29 -10.10 -9.49 -6.54
CA ILE A 29 -9.52 -9.34 -5.21
C ILE A 29 -10.58 -8.89 -4.20
N MET A 30 -11.42 -7.91 -4.55
CA MET A 30 -12.52 -7.49 -3.66
C MET A 30 -13.47 -8.65 -3.33
N LYS A 31 -13.74 -9.55 -4.29
CA LYS A 31 -14.59 -10.74 -4.12
C LYS A 31 -13.91 -11.90 -3.40
N SER A 32 -12.60 -11.87 -3.15
CA SER A 32 -11.95 -12.92 -2.38
C SER A 32 -12.25 -12.81 -0.87
N SER A 33 -12.78 -11.68 -0.42
CA SER A 33 -13.28 -11.52 0.94
C SER A 33 -14.61 -12.27 1.11
N PRO A 34 -14.76 -13.12 2.15
CA PRO A 34 -15.97 -13.91 2.36
C PRO A 34 -17.23 -13.06 2.58
N ASP A 35 -17.07 -11.82 3.03
CA ASP A 35 -18.19 -10.91 3.35
C ASP A 35 -18.68 -10.10 2.15
N VAL A 36 -18.03 -10.22 0.98
CA VAL A 36 -18.35 -9.42 -0.21
C VAL A 36 -19.19 -10.22 -1.22
N SER A 37 -20.51 -10.11 -1.12
CA SER A 37 -21.46 -10.79 -2.01
C SER A 37 -21.61 -10.10 -3.37
N SER A 38 -21.71 -8.76 -3.38
CA SER A 38 -21.88 -7.95 -4.58
C SER A 38 -21.10 -6.63 -4.47
N ILE A 39 -20.71 -6.09 -5.62
CA ILE A 39 -19.90 -4.87 -5.70
C ILE A 39 -20.54 -3.96 -6.74
N ASN A 40 -20.97 -2.77 -6.31
CA ASN A 40 -21.50 -1.75 -7.20
C ASN A 40 -20.37 -1.17 -8.09
N GLN A 41 -20.73 -0.51 -9.21
CA GLN A 41 -19.73 -0.03 -10.17
C GLN A 41 -18.92 1.17 -9.66
N ASP A 42 -19.52 2.05 -8.86
CA ASP A 42 -18.87 3.27 -8.35
C ASP A 42 -17.84 2.96 -7.26
N ALA A 43 -18.16 2.04 -6.34
CA ALA A 43 -17.26 1.51 -5.33
C ALA A 43 -16.09 0.80 -6.01
N LEU A 44 -16.33 0.00 -7.05
CA LEU A 44 -15.24 -0.62 -7.80
C LEU A 44 -14.33 0.43 -8.45
N PHE A 45 -14.90 1.46 -9.06
CA PHE A 45 -14.13 2.56 -9.65
C PHE A 45 -13.29 3.28 -8.58
N LEU A 46 -13.91 3.64 -7.45
CA LEU A 46 -13.26 4.35 -6.35
C LEU A 46 -12.15 3.51 -5.71
N THR A 47 -12.41 2.23 -5.43
CA THR A 47 -11.40 1.30 -4.89
C THR A 47 -10.24 1.17 -5.86
N THR A 48 -10.50 1.02 -7.17
CA THR A 48 -9.44 0.92 -8.17
C THR A 48 -8.56 2.19 -8.18
N LYS A 49 -9.17 3.37 -8.12
CA LYS A 49 -8.49 4.66 -8.02
C LYS A 49 -7.68 4.79 -6.73
N ALA A 50 -8.27 4.41 -5.61
CA ALA A 50 -7.61 4.42 -4.31
C ALA A 50 -6.39 3.48 -4.29
N THR A 51 -6.47 2.30 -4.90
CA THR A 51 -5.34 1.37 -5.00
C THR A 51 -4.17 1.97 -5.78
N GLU A 52 -4.43 2.70 -6.87
CA GLU A 52 -3.36 3.39 -7.62
C GLU A 52 -2.67 4.46 -6.78
N LEU A 53 -3.46 5.30 -6.11
CA LEU A 53 -2.94 6.35 -5.23
C LEU A 53 -2.19 5.75 -4.05
N PHE A 54 -2.68 4.63 -3.51
CA PHE A 54 -2.03 3.90 -2.43
C PHE A 54 -0.64 3.41 -2.83
N VAL A 55 -0.49 2.77 -3.99
CA VAL A 55 0.82 2.30 -4.48
C VAL A 55 1.79 3.47 -4.67
N GLN A 56 1.33 4.58 -5.25
CA GLN A 56 2.15 5.79 -5.40
C GLN A 56 2.56 6.36 -4.03
N ASN A 57 1.63 6.45 -3.09
CA ASN A 57 1.88 6.98 -1.76
C ASN A 57 2.87 6.10 -0.97
N LEU A 58 2.73 4.78 -1.04
CA LEU A 58 3.65 3.85 -0.40
C LEU A 58 5.06 3.99 -0.98
N ALA A 59 5.19 4.02 -2.31
CA ALA A 59 6.47 4.17 -2.99
C ALA A 59 7.16 5.50 -2.63
N LEU A 60 6.41 6.62 -2.70
CA LEU A 60 6.95 7.94 -2.39
C LEU A 60 7.30 8.10 -0.91
N SER A 61 6.44 7.62 -0.01
CA SER A 61 6.72 7.64 1.44
C SER A 61 7.98 6.84 1.76
N SER A 62 8.10 5.66 1.16
CA SER A 62 9.26 4.80 1.37
C SER A 62 10.55 5.39 0.80
N PHE A 63 10.48 5.97 -0.38
CA PHE A 63 11.62 6.66 -1.00
C PHE A 63 12.08 7.86 -0.18
N ASN A 64 11.14 8.63 0.38
CA ASN A 64 11.44 9.86 1.11
C ASN A 64 11.93 9.66 2.54
N ASN A 65 11.51 8.58 3.19
CA ASN A 65 11.85 8.25 4.58
C ASN A 65 12.99 7.21 4.68
N GLY A 66 13.27 6.52 3.58
CA GLY A 66 14.39 5.62 3.41
C GLY A 66 15.66 6.30 2.91
N SER A 67 16.59 5.49 2.42
CA SER A 67 17.85 5.94 1.81
C SER A 67 17.70 6.45 0.37
N GLY A 68 16.46 6.44 -0.16
CA GLY A 68 16.17 6.75 -1.56
C GLY A 68 16.53 8.17 -1.98
N LYS A 69 16.47 9.15 -1.08
CA LYS A 69 16.91 10.52 -1.39
C LYS A 69 18.39 10.62 -1.72
N ASP A 70 19.22 9.80 -1.09
CA ASP A 70 20.67 9.83 -1.27
C ASP A 70 21.12 8.88 -2.38
N SER A 71 20.51 7.70 -2.47
CA SER A 71 20.84 6.65 -3.44
C SER A 71 20.11 6.80 -4.78
N ASN A 72 19.05 7.61 -4.85
CA ASN A 72 18.12 7.71 -5.96
C ASN A 72 17.51 6.35 -6.38
N THR A 73 17.42 5.42 -5.44
CA THR A 73 16.85 4.08 -5.61
C THR A 73 15.87 3.76 -4.50
N LEU A 74 14.80 3.02 -4.80
CA LEU A 74 13.88 2.52 -3.77
C LEU A 74 14.19 1.04 -3.51
N GLU A 75 14.63 0.73 -2.29
CA GLU A 75 14.93 -0.63 -1.88
C GLU A 75 13.82 -1.25 -1.04
N TYR A 76 13.86 -2.59 -0.91
CA TYR A 76 12.93 -3.32 -0.04
C TYR A 76 13.06 -2.90 1.43
N SER A 77 14.28 -2.62 1.89
CA SER A 77 14.59 -2.14 3.24
C SER A 77 13.83 -0.84 3.55
N ASP A 78 13.72 0.07 2.57
CA ASP A 78 12.98 1.33 2.71
C ASP A 78 11.48 1.10 2.88
N LEU A 79 10.92 0.15 2.12
CA LEU A 79 9.51 -0.27 2.23
C LEU A 79 9.23 -0.87 3.61
N ALA A 80 10.03 -1.86 4.03
CA ALA A 80 9.85 -2.55 5.32
C ALA A 80 10.02 -1.60 6.52
N LYS A 81 10.95 -0.64 6.42
CA LYS A 81 11.12 0.40 7.44
C LYS A 81 9.90 1.32 7.51
N THR A 82 9.39 1.76 6.36
CA THR A 82 8.24 2.67 6.28
C THR A 82 6.97 2.03 6.82
N THR A 83 6.77 0.73 6.61
CA THR A 83 5.63 -0.02 7.16
C THR A 83 5.68 -0.16 8.68
N GLU A 84 6.86 -0.07 9.30
CA GLU A 84 7.00 -0.14 10.76
C GLU A 84 6.87 1.24 11.42
N GLU A 85 7.44 2.27 10.79
CA GLU A 85 7.51 3.63 11.36
C GLU A 85 6.23 4.45 11.14
N ASN A 86 5.42 4.11 10.13
CA ASN A 86 4.20 4.85 9.82
C ASN A 86 2.96 4.00 10.08
N GLU A 87 2.16 4.43 11.06
CA GLU A 87 0.92 3.79 11.49
C GLU A 87 -0.07 3.54 10.32
N THR A 88 -0.10 4.44 9.33
CA THR A 88 -0.96 4.29 8.14
C THR A 88 -0.65 3.02 7.34
N PHE A 89 0.58 2.52 7.43
CA PHE A 89 1.07 1.35 6.71
C PHE A 89 1.25 0.11 7.60
N HIS A 90 0.87 0.17 8.89
CA HIS A 90 1.03 -0.95 9.83
C HIS A 90 0.32 -2.23 9.38
N PHE A 91 -0.78 -2.11 8.64
CA PHE A 91 -1.47 -3.29 8.08
C PHE A 91 -0.61 -4.11 7.10
N LEU A 92 0.55 -3.61 6.69
CA LEU A 92 1.51 -4.28 5.81
C LEU A 92 2.68 -4.93 6.55
N THR A 93 2.82 -4.82 7.88
CA THR A 93 3.99 -5.34 8.61
C THR A 93 4.20 -6.83 8.40
N ASP A 94 3.12 -7.60 8.36
CA ASP A 94 3.16 -9.05 8.15
C ASP A 94 3.46 -9.43 6.69
N ILE A 95 3.27 -8.50 5.76
CA ILE A 95 3.47 -8.68 4.32
C ILE A 95 4.85 -8.19 3.87
N LEU A 96 5.36 -7.14 4.51
CA LEU A 96 6.66 -6.50 4.25
C LEU A 96 7.54 -6.49 5.50
N PRO A 97 7.90 -7.65 6.06
CA PRO A 97 8.69 -7.71 7.28
C PRO A 97 10.13 -7.21 7.03
N LYS A 98 10.73 -6.60 8.05
CA LYS A 98 12.19 -6.35 8.07
C LYS A 98 12.93 -7.67 8.04
N LYS A 99 13.91 -7.77 7.14
CA LYS A 99 14.76 -8.97 7.04
C LYS A 99 15.81 -8.92 8.14
N ILE A 100 15.88 -10.00 8.92
CA ILE A 100 16.95 -10.26 9.88
C ILE A 100 17.72 -11.51 9.44
N LEU A 101 19.05 -11.48 9.55
CA LEU A 101 19.84 -12.69 9.28
C LEU A 101 19.68 -13.65 10.45
N ALA A 102 19.59 -14.96 10.18
CA ALA A 102 19.45 -15.97 11.22
C ALA A 102 20.54 -15.87 12.30
N ARG A 103 21.79 -15.58 11.89
CA ARG A 103 22.91 -15.37 12.82
C ARG A 103 22.68 -14.18 13.77
N ASP A 104 22.08 -13.10 13.27
CA ASP A 104 21.85 -11.89 14.06
C ASP A 104 20.69 -12.15 15.02
N TYR A 105 19.67 -12.85 14.57
CA TYR A 105 18.54 -13.28 15.41
C TYR A 105 18.98 -14.21 16.55
N LEU A 106 19.80 -15.23 16.26
CA LEU A 106 20.32 -16.13 17.28
C LEU A 106 21.12 -15.37 18.34
N LYS A 107 21.94 -14.42 17.91
CA LYS A 107 22.70 -13.57 18.83
C LYS A 107 21.79 -12.71 19.71
N THR A 108 20.71 -12.14 19.15
CA THR A 108 19.73 -11.39 19.94
C THR A 108 19.05 -12.28 20.99
N LEU A 109 18.74 -13.54 20.66
CA LEU A 109 18.15 -14.48 21.62
C LEU A 109 19.12 -14.84 22.76
N GLU A 110 20.39 -15.07 22.45
CA GLU A 110 21.43 -15.33 23.45
C GLU A 110 21.58 -14.13 24.42
N GLN A 111 21.61 -12.91 23.88
CA GLN A 111 21.69 -11.69 24.69
C GLN A 111 20.46 -11.50 25.60
N MET A 112 19.25 -11.76 25.09
CA MET A 112 18.03 -11.68 25.91
C MET A 112 18.04 -12.71 27.05
N GLN A 113 18.59 -13.91 26.84
CA GLN A 113 18.74 -14.91 27.90
C GLN A 113 19.74 -14.49 28.97
N GLU A 114 20.89 -13.94 28.55
CA GLU A 114 21.90 -13.43 29.48
C GLU A 114 21.33 -12.27 30.32
N GLU A 115 20.58 -11.35 29.71
CA GLU A 115 19.90 -10.24 30.41
C GLU A 115 18.84 -10.76 31.41
N GLU A 116 18.05 -11.77 31.04
CA GLU A 116 17.06 -12.40 31.93
C GLU A 116 17.72 -13.13 33.12
N GLU A 117 18.86 -13.80 32.90
CA GLU A 117 19.62 -14.47 33.97
C GLU A 117 20.25 -13.46 34.93
N GLU A 118 20.82 -12.36 34.41
CA GLU A 118 21.37 -11.28 35.23
C GLU A 118 20.29 -10.56 36.06
N GLU A 119 19.09 -10.37 35.51
CA GLU A 119 17.96 -9.75 36.22
C GLU A 119 17.35 -10.67 37.29
N ALA A 120 17.43 -12.00 37.11
CA ALA A 120 16.96 -12.98 38.08
C ALA A 120 17.91 -13.16 39.29
N ASP A 121 19.19 -12.82 39.14
CA ASP A 121 20.20 -12.88 40.19
C ASP A 121 20.31 -11.58 41.03
N LEU A 122 19.48 -10.55 40.73
CA LEU A 122 19.35 -9.28 41.47
C LEU A 122 18.20 -9.27 42.48
#